data_AF-A0A7X7AWC4-F1
#
_entry.id   AF-A0A7X7AWC4-F1
#
_cell.length_a   1.000
_cell.length_b   1.000
_cell.length_c   1.000
_cell.angle_alpha   90.00
_cell.angle_beta   90.00
_cell.angle_gamma   90.00
#
_symmetry.space_group_name_H-M   'P 1'
#
loop_
_entity.id
_entity.type
_entity.pdbx_description
1 polymer ?
#
loop_
_entity_poly.entity_id
_entity_poly.type
_entity_poly.pdbx_seq_one_letter_code
_entity_poly.pdbx_strand_id
1 'polypeptide(L)'
;MLGRKRLWLVGVAAVLAVFGLWAPGAEAQEVSAEDRQRIEAALPAKAPAVPKKPRKLLIYDVNVGYGGHGSIPTANLAFTLMGQKTGAFETVISRDPAVFAAESLRQFDAVFFNNTVGNQFEDPVLRRNLTEFITGGGGLMGVHGTTVGFTRWPGAIEDWPEFGCMLGARGASHLDAEERVMVKLEDPAHPVALAFGGNDFEYADEFFRFGEPYSRQRVRVLLSIDNERTAALQGKEAVHPFRQDNDYALAWVRNYGRGRVFYSAIAHHPRVFWDPQMLSFYLAAAQFVLGDLPAPTIPSAKLTPALRAQEKLGWRLGVEAYTFHKFTLFETIDKTAQLGLPYVGGLSFQPVSAEIPKNFDPQLSDEELQQVRLKLDAAGVRMLTYYIQDIPGDEAAARRIFEFGRKIGIETFMSEPDPAALDTIERLCEEYGINVALHNHDRQASPHYWSPDAILAVCKGRGPRIGACADIGYWMRSGIDPIAGVRKLGDRLITIQMHDLHARGAAGHDVPWGTGVGRTERLLREMHRLKIQPTMFGLEYSHNFEQSLPEVAQCVEFFNKLSLELAK
;
A
#
# COMPACT_ATOMS: atom_id res chain seq x y z
N MET A 1 64.37 -38.81 1.39
CA MET A 1 64.11 -37.39 1.09
C MET A 1 62.70 -37.28 0.53
N LEU A 2 61.67 -37.10 1.36
CA LEU A 2 60.30 -36.82 0.92
C LEU A 2 59.54 -36.22 2.11
N GLY A 3 59.45 -34.88 2.11
CA GLY A 3 58.76 -34.10 3.12
C GLY A 3 57.24 -34.15 2.92
N ARG A 4 56.51 -34.58 3.95
CA ARG A 4 55.07 -34.45 4.07
C ARG A 4 54.72 -32.99 4.41
N LYS A 5 54.03 -32.29 3.51
CA LYS A 5 53.33 -31.04 3.83
C LYS A 5 51.96 -31.38 4.44
N ARG A 6 51.70 -30.84 5.63
CA ARG A 6 50.41 -30.90 6.33
C ARG A 6 49.42 -29.96 5.63
N LEU A 7 48.27 -30.49 5.24
CA LEU A 7 47.10 -29.72 4.82
C LEU A 7 46.30 -29.37 6.09
N TRP A 8 46.11 -28.09 6.38
CA TRP A 8 45.17 -27.64 7.40
C TRP A 8 43.77 -27.52 6.76
N LEU A 9 42.87 -28.44 7.10
CA LEU A 9 41.44 -28.31 6.87
C LEU A 9 40.87 -27.40 7.97
N VAL A 10 40.53 -26.16 7.62
CA VAL A 10 39.66 -25.31 8.44
C VAL A 10 38.23 -25.73 8.12
N GLY A 11 37.66 -26.58 8.97
CA GLY A 11 36.23 -26.87 8.95
C GLY A 11 35.47 -25.67 9.49
N VAL A 12 34.64 -25.04 8.65
CA VAL A 12 33.64 -24.07 9.09
C VAL A 12 32.50 -24.87 9.73
N ALA A 13 32.50 -24.95 11.06
CA ALA A 13 31.35 -25.41 11.81
C ALA A 13 30.29 -24.31 11.76
N ALA A 14 29.20 -24.55 11.03
CA ALA A 14 28.00 -23.71 11.10
C ALA A 14 27.38 -23.90 12.49
N VAL A 15 27.59 -22.93 13.37
CA VAL A 15 26.91 -22.85 14.66
C VAL A 15 25.49 -22.34 14.40
N LEU A 16 24.54 -23.27 14.38
CA LEU A 16 23.13 -22.96 14.58
C LEU A 16 22.96 -22.44 16.01
N ALA A 17 22.98 -21.12 16.18
CA ALA A 17 22.66 -20.50 17.45
C ALA A 17 21.14 -20.59 17.68
N VAL A 18 20.74 -21.59 18.47
CA VAL A 18 19.42 -21.61 19.12
C VAL A 18 19.45 -20.55 20.21
N PHE A 19 18.91 -19.36 19.94
CA PHE A 19 18.65 -18.37 20.99
C PHE A 19 17.38 -18.76 21.73
N GLY A 20 17.56 -19.50 22.82
CA GLY A 20 16.54 -19.71 23.84
C GLY A 20 17.14 -19.38 25.20
N LEU A 21 16.89 -18.17 25.71
CA LEU A 21 17.00 -17.84 27.13
C LEU A 21 15.83 -16.92 27.49
N TRP A 22 14.80 -17.58 28.03
CA TRP A 22 13.58 -17.01 28.59
C TRP A 22 13.89 -16.17 29.84
N ALA A 23 13.29 -14.99 29.93
CA ALA A 23 12.96 -14.36 31.22
C ALA A 23 11.49 -14.65 31.53
N PRO A 24 11.11 -15.01 32.77
CA PRO A 24 9.74 -15.37 33.10
C PRO A 24 8.88 -14.09 33.20
N GLY A 25 8.01 -13.89 32.21
CA GLY A 25 7.07 -12.77 32.17
C GLY A 25 5.70 -13.23 31.71
N ALA A 26 4.82 -13.55 32.69
CA ALA A 26 3.45 -14.04 32.54
C ALA A 26 3.31 -15.28 31.63
N GLU A 27 3.06 -16.45 32.22
CA GLU A 27 2.54 -17.62 31.50
C GLU A 27 1.43 -17.18 30.56
N ALA A 28 1.54 -17.55 29.27
CA ALA A 28 0.48 -17.27 28.30
C ALA A 28 -0.80 -17.92 28.83
N GLN A 29 -1.83 -17.11 29.05
CA GLN A 29 -3.11 -17.61 29.54
C GLN A 29 -3.66 -18.63 28.52
N GLU A 30 -3.71 -19.91 28.92
CA GLU A 30 -4.14 -20.97 28.02
C GLU A 30 -5.62 -20.82 27.66
N VAL A 31 -5.95 -21.00 26.38
CA VAL A 31 -7.34 -21.07 25.92
C VAL A 31 -7.98 -22.34 26.47
N SER A 32 -9.17 -22.22 27.05
CA SER A 32 -9.90 -23.37 27.60
C SER A 32 -10.17 -24.43 26.51
N ALA A 33 -10.30 -25.70 26.90
CA ALA A 33 -10.61 -26.78 25.95
C ALA A 33 -11.96 -26.55 25.24
N GLU A 34 -12.94 -25.98 25.95
CA GLU A 34 -14.25 -25.63 25.40
C GLU A 34 -14.13 -24.53 24.34
N ASP A 35 -13.41 -23.45 24.65
CA ASP A 35 -13.21 -22.35 23.70
C ASP A 35 -12.40 -22.79 22.48
N ARG A 36 -11.40 -23.66 22.67
CA ARG A 36 -10.67 -24.28 21.55
C ARG A 36 -11.60 -25.05 20.61
N GLN A 37 -12.53 -25.84 21.15
CA GLN A 37 -13.52 -26.56 20.33
C GLN A 37 -14.44 -25.60 19.57
N ARG A 38 -14.90 -24.51 20.21
CA ARG A 38 -15.70 -23.47 19.55
C ARG A 38 -14.94 -22.82 18.41
N ILE A 39 -13.67 -22.47 18.62
CA ILE A 39 -12.78 -21.93 17.59
C ILE A 39 -12.69 -22.90 16.41
N GLU A 40 -12.30 -24.16 16.65
CA GLU A 40 -12.12 -25.18 15.60
C GLU A 40 -13.40 -25.39 14.75
N ALA A 41 -14.57 -25.38 15.41
CA ALA A 41 -15.87 -25.49 14.77
C ALA A 41 -16.21 -24.27 13.89
N ALA A 42 -15.78 -23.07 14.29
CA ALA A 42 -16.05 -21.82 13.59
C ALA A 42 -15.08 -21.52 12.43
N LEU A 43 -13.92 -22.19 12.37
CA LEU A 43 -12.90 -21.90 11.36
C LEU A 43 -13.44 -22.06 9.92
N PRO A 44 -13.20 -21.09 9.02
CA PRO A 44 -13.55 -21.21 7.61
C PRO A 44 -12.95 -22.46 6.96
N ALA A 45 -13.71 -23.10 6.08
CA ALA A 45 -13.24 -24.30 5.38
C ALA A 45 -12.28 -23.99 4.22
N LYS A 46 -12.37 -22.79 3.63
CA LYS A 46 -11.59 -22.36 2.47
C LYS A 46 -11.18 -20.90 2.60
N ALA A 47 -9.98 -20.58 2.13
CA ALA A 47 -9.53 -19.21 2.00
C ALA A 47 -10.14 -18.52 0.76
N PRO A 48 -10.43 -17.21 0.81
CA PRO A 48 -10.97 -16.47 -0.34
C PRO A 48 -9.98 -16.32 -1.51
N ALA A 49 -8.67 -16.42 -1.26
CA ALA A 49 -7.64 -16.43 -2.29
C ALA A 49 -6.68 -17.61 -2.13
N VAL A 50 -6.08 -18.06 -3.24
CA VAL A 50 -4.96 -19.01 -3.20
C VAL A 50 -3.68 -18.23 -2.88
N PRO A 51 -2.88 -18.64 -1.88
CA PRO A 51 -1.61 -17.99 -1.59
C PRO A 51 -0.67 -18.02 -2.79
N LYS A 52 -0.07 -16.87 -3.13
CA LYS A 52 0.84 -16.74 -4.28
C LYS A 52 2.21 -17.39 -4.01
N LYS A 53 2.55 -17.54 -2.73
CA LYS A 53 3.74 -18.20 -2.19
C LYS A 53 3.43 -18.63 -0.74
N PRO A 54 4.25 -19.49 -0.11
CA PRO A 54 4.16 -19.70 1.33
C PRO A 54 4.21 -18.36 2.08
N ARG A 55 3.28 -18.15 3.01
CA ARG A 55 3.11 -16.89 3.76
C ARG A 55 3.45 -17.06 5.22
N LYS A 56 4.11 -16.05 5.80
CA LYS A 56 4.35 -15.97 7.25
C LYS A 56 3.77 -14.68 7.85
N LEU A 57 2.92 -14.83 8.85
CA LEU A 57 2.31 -13.76 9.63
C LEU A 57 2.95 -13.71 11.03
N LEU A 58 3.64 -12.62 11.33
CA LEU A 58 4.10 -12.36 12.70
C LEU A 58 2.92 -11.87 13.53
N ILE A 59 2.61 -12.52 14.64
CA ILE A 59 1.67 -12.02 15.65
C ILE A 59 2.47 -11.47 16.82
N TYR A 60 2.24 -10.19 17.14
CA TYR A 60 2.83 -9.49 18.26
C TYR A 60 1.72 -9.04 19.20
N ASP A 61 1.77 -9.47 20.46
CA ASP A 61 0.63 -9.39 21.41
C ASP A 61 1.01 -8.80 22.78
N VAL A 62 2.06 -7.96 22.80
CA VAL A 62 2.55 -7.32 24.02
C VAL A 62 1.60 -6.21 24.49
N ASN A 63 1.48 -6.09 25.81
CA ASN A 63 0.76 -5.02 26.48
C ASN A 63 1.68 -4.42 27.56
N VAL A 64 1.91 -3.10 27.50
CA VAL A 64 2.85 -2.36 28.36
C VAL A 64 2.05 -1.44 29.28
N GLY A 65 2.11 -1.70 30.60
CA GLY A 65 1.35 -0.92 31.58
C GLY A 65 -0.17 -1.16 31.53
N TYR A 66 -0.62 -2.25 30.90
CA TYR A 66 -2.01 -2.67 30.79
C TYR A 66 -2.11 -4.19 30.98
N GLY A 67 -3.20 -4.67 31.61
CA GLY A 67 -3.38 -6.08 31.99
C GLY A 67 -3.61 -7.04 30.81
N GLY A 68 -3.81 -6.51 29.61
CA GLY A 68 -4.11 -7.27 28.40
C GLY A 68 -5.61 -7.56 28.26
N HIS A 69 -6.01 -7.88 27.03
CA HIS A 69 -7.37 -8.29 26.71
C HIS A 69 -7.50 -9.81 26.77
N GLY A 70 -8.60 -10.32 27.34
CA GLY A 70 -8.86 -11.77 27.40
C GLY A 70 -8.96 -12.44 26.03
N SER A 71 -9.20 -11.65 24.97
CA SER A 71 -9.26 -12.14 23.58
C SER A 71 -7.91 -12.47 22.97
N ILE A 72 -6.80 -11.96 23.50
CA ILE A 72 -5.45 -12.17 22.95
C ILE A 72 -5.13 -13.64 22.70
N PRO A 73 -5.21 -14.55 23.71
CA PRO A 73 -4.90 -15.96 23.50
C PRO A 73 -5.87 -16.64 22.52
N THR A 74 -7.15 -16.25 22.51
CA THR A 74 -8.13 -16.79 21.57
C THR A 74 -7.88 -16.36 20.13
N ALA A 75 -7.46 -15.11 19.90
CA ALA A 75 -7.06 -14.60 18.59
C ALA A 75 -5.80 -15.30 18.08
N ASN A 76 -4.77 -15.44 18.93
CA ASN A 76 -3.54 -16.16 18.60
C ASN A 76 -3.84 -17.59 18.13
N LEU A 77 -4.69 -18.31 18.88
CA LEU A 77 -5.09 -19.67 18.55
C LEU A 77 -5.94 -19.72 17.26
N ALA A 78 -6.94 -18.86 17.14
CA ALA A 78 -7.82 -18.82 15.98
C ALA A 78 -7.05 -18.54 14.69
N PHE A 79 -6.17 -17.54 14.66
CA PHE A 79 -5.36 -17.24 13.48
C PHE A 79 -4.40 -18.38 13.12
N THR A 80 -3.78 -19.00 14.12
CA THR A 80 -2.88 -20.13 13.92
C THR A 80 -3.62 -21.33 13.31
N LEU A 81 -4.74 -21.74 13.89
CA LEU A 81 -5.53 -22.86 13.37
C LEU A 81 -6.20 -22.52 12.04
N MET A 82 -6.61 -21.26 11.82
CA MET A 82 -7.19 -20.79 10.57
C MET A 82 -6.19 -20.85 9.42
N GLY A 83 -4.95 -20.38 9.65
CA GLY A 83 -3.86 -20.49 8.68
C GLY A 83 -3.55 -21.95 8.34
N GLN A 84 -3.47 -22.82 9.35
CA GLN A 84 -3.23 -24.27 9.18
C GLN A 84 -4.35 -24.97 8.42
N LYS A 85 -5.61 -24.77 8.82
CA LYS A 85 -6.78 -25.44 8.23
C LYS A 85 -6.96 -25.08 6.76
N THR A 86 -6.72 -23.82 6.42
CA THR A 86 -6.94 -23.31 5.06
C THR A 86 -5.70 -23.36 4.17
N GLY A 87 -4.52 -23.57 4.75
CA GLY A 87 -3.24 -23.47 4.06
C GLY A 87 -2.87 -22.04 3.65
N ALA A 88 -3.56 -21.02 4.18
CA ALA A 88 -3.41 -19.64 3.74
C ALA A 88 -2.07 -19.01 4.20
N PHE A 89 -1.64 -19.32 5.42
CA PHE A 89 -0.42 -18.78 6.02
C PHE A 89 0.01 -19.59 7.24
N GLU A 90 1.28 -19.43 7.62
CA GLU A 90 1.85 -19.84 8.90
C GLU A 90 1.91 -18.63 9.84
N THR A 91 1.73 -18.87 11.15
CA THR A 91 1.87 -17.83 12.18
C THR A 91 3.15 -18.04 12.99
N VAL A 92 3.77 -16.93 13.39
CA VAL A 92 4.82 -16.91 14.43
C VAL A 92 4.38 -15.91 15.48
N ILE A 93 4.30 -16.32 16.74
CA ILE A 93 3.92 -15.43 17.84
C ILE A 93 5.20 -14.99 18.55
N SER A 94 5.37 -13.68 18.75
CA SER A 94 6.49 -13.11 19.50
C SER A 94 6.03 -12.05 20.48
N ARG A 95 6.69 -12.03 21.65
CA ARG A 95 6.57 -10.96 22.66
C ARG A 95 7.87 -10.17 22.84
N ASP A 96 8.89 -10.50 22.06
CA ASP A 96 10.19 -9.82 22.10
C ASP A 96 10.25 -8.76 20.99
N PRO A 97 10.44 -7.46 21.32
CA PRO A 97 10.56 -6.40 20.31
C PRO A 97 11.76 -6.60 19.37
N ALA A 98 12.77 -7.42 19.73
CA ALA A 98 13.87 -7.75 18.83
C ALA A 98 13.42 -8.40 17.50
N VAL A 99 12.20 -8.94 17.45
CA VAL A 99 11.60 -9.45 16.21
C VAL A 99 11.46 -8.38 15.12
N PHE A 100 11.43 -7.09 15.50
CA PHE A 100 11.38 -5.94 14.59
C PHE A 100 12.77 -5.51 14.05
N ALA A 101 13.84 -6.25 14.35
CA ALA A 101 15.11 -6.10 13.64
C ALA A 101 14.93 -6.42 12.15
N ALA A 102 15.65 -5.73 11.27
CA ALA A 102 15.45 -5.81 9.82
C ALA A 102 15.65 -7.24 9.29
N GLU A 103 16.66 -7.96 9.78
CA GLU A 103 16.97 -9.34 9.40
C GLU A 103 15.85 -10.30 9.80
N SER A 104 15.25 -10.09 10.98
CA SER A 104 14.11 -10.87 11.46
C SER A 104 12.86 -10.57 10.65
N LEU A 105 12.55 -9.28 10.39
CA LEU A 105 11.34 -8.88 9.68
C LEU A 105 11.25 -9.44 8.25
N ARG A 106 12.39 -9.63 7.57
CA ARG A 106 12.47 -10.17 6.21
C ARG A 106 11.83 -11.56 6.03
N GLN A 107 11.66 -12.32 7.11
CA GLN A 107 11.03 -13.64 7.04
C GLN A 107 9.49 -13.58 7.00
N PHE A 108 8.91 -12.41 7.30
CA PHE A 108 7.46 -12.22 7.39
C PHE A 108 6.93 -11.47 6.17
N ASP A 109 5.68 -11.74 5.81
CA ASP A 109 4.96 -11.01 4.76
C ASP A 109 4.04 -9.93 5.36
N ALA A 110 3.64 -10.11 6.62
CA ALA A 110 2.86 -9.15 7.38
C ALA A 110 3.12 -9.28 8.88
N VAL A 111 2.85 -8.19 9.61
CA VAL A 111 2.81 -8.16 11.08
C VAL A 111 1.39 -7.89 11.56
N PHE A 112 0.98 -8.59 12.60
CA PHE A 112 -0.31 -8.48 13.27
C PHE A 112 -0.08 -8.06 14.71
N PHE A 113 -0.39 -6.81 15.02
CA PHE A 113 -0.48 -6.30 16.38
C PHE A 113 -1.82 -6.74 16.97
N ASN A 114 -1.82 -7.86 17.68
CA ASN A 114 -3.01 -8.42 18.28
C ASN A 114 -3.29 -7.72 19.62
N ASN A 115 -4.24 -6.79 19.64
CA ASN A 115 -4.74 -6.19 20.88
C ASN A 115 -3.64 -5.56 21.76
N THR A 116 -2.62 -4.96 21.14
CA THR A 116 -1.45 -4.39 21.83
C THR A 116 -1.74 -3.01 22.42
N VAL A 117 -1.44 -2.81 23.71
CA VAL A 117 -1.65 -1.52 24.41
C VAL A 117 -0.34 -1.02 25.05
N GLY A 118 -0.17 0.29 25.16
CA GLY A 118 0.98 0.93 25.79
C GLY A 118 2.16 1.09 24.85
N ASN A 119 3.27 1.67 25.28
CA ASN A 119 4.40 1.94 24.39
C ASN A 119 5.19 0.65 24.07
N GLN A 120 4.93 0.01 22.91
CA GLN A 120 5.47 -1.33 22.62
C GLN A 120 7.01 -1.38 22.59
N PHE A 121 7.66 -0.37 22.01
CA PHE A 121 9.12 -0.24 21.95
C PHE A 121 9.52 1.19 21.57
N GLU A 122 10.65 1.64 22.12
CA GLU A 122 11.17 3.01 21.97
C GLU A 122 12.39 3.10 21.04
N ASP A 123 12.98 1.96 20.67
CA ASP A 123 14.17 1.93 19.83
C ASP A 123 13.86 2.54 18.44
N PRO A 124 14.51 3.64 18.06
CA PRO A 124 14.27 4.31 16.77
C PRO A 124 14.64 3.43 15.57
N VAL A 125 15.59 2.50 15.71
CA VAL A 125 15.95 1.55 14.66
C VAL A 125 14.80 0.57 14.40
N LEU A 126 14.18 0.03 15.45
CA LEU A 126 13.05 -0.89 15.30
C LEU A 126 11.82 -0.18 14.70
N ARG A 127 11.55 1.07 15.13
CA ARG A 127 10.50 1.90 14.55
C ARG A 127 10.73 2.16 13.07
N ARG A 128 11.95 2.55 12.70
CA ARG A 128 12.33 2.75 11.29
C ARG A 128 12.16 1.45 10.50
N ASN A 129 12.65 0.32 11.01
CA ASN A 129 12.54 -0.98 10.34
C ASN A 129 11.08 -1.37 10.09
N LEU A 130 10.18 -1.15 11.06
CA LEU A 130 8.74 -1.41 10.89
C LEU A 130 8.11 -0.49 9.85
N THR A 131 8.38 0.82 9.91
CA THR A 131 7.90 1.77 8.89
C THR A 131 8.36 1.35 7.51
N GLU A 132 9.64 1.03 7.37
CA GLU A 132 10.26 0.65 6.10
C GLU A 132 9.81 -0.72 5.57
N PHE A 133 9.54 -1.67 6.46
CA PHE A 133 8.89 -2.94 6.11
C PHE A 133 7.53 -2.67 5.47
N ILE A 134 6.73 -1.79 6.08
CA ILE A 134 5.38 -1.47 5.63
C ILE A 134 5.42 -0.64 4.34
N THR A 135 6.14 0.49 4.31
CA THR A 135 6.22 1.34 3.11
C THR A 135 6.80 0.59 1.91
N GLY A 136 7.75 -0.31 2.15
CA GLY A 136 8.35 -1.19 1.15
C GLY A 136 7.42 -2.28 0.62
N GLY A 137 6.29 -2.53 1.28
CA GLY A 137 5.25 -3.44 0.79
C GLY A 137 4.91 -4.60 1.70
N GLY A 138 5.38 -4.65 2.95
CA GLY A 138 4.91 -5.56 3.99
C GLY A 138 3.50 -5.20 4.49
N GLY A 139 2.78 -6.18 5.04
CA GLY A 139 1.44 -5.97 5.59
C GLY A 139 1.45 -5.52 7.06
N LEU A 140 0.47 -4.70 7.46
CA LEU A 140 0.17 -4.38 8.85
C LEU A 140 -1.29 -4.72 9.16
N MET A 141 -1.51 -5.54 10.17
CA MET A 141 -2.81 -5.83 10.74
C MET A 141 -2.84 -5.33 12.18
N GLY A 142 -3.90 -4.63 12.55
CA GLY A 142 -4.17 -4.24 13.93
C GLY A 142 -5.60 -4.57 14.30
N VAL A 143 -5.84 -4.89 15.56
CA VAL A 143 -7.20 -5.04 16.08
C VAL A 143 -7.34 -4.38 17.45
N HIS A 144 -8.50 -3.75 17.64
CA HIS A 144 -8.99 -3.15 18.87
C HIS A 144 -7.92 -2.33 19.61
N GLY A 145 -7.21 -2.91 20.58
CA GLY A 145 -6.16 -2.26 21.37
C GLY A 145 -5.04 -1.57 20.56
N THR A 146 -4.76 -2.01 19.34
CA THR A 146 -3.63 -1.51 18.51
C THR A 146 -3.60 0.01 18.34
N THR A 147 -4.74 0.70 18.38
CA THR A 147 -4.81 2.17 18.26
C THR A 147 -4.21 2.93 19.43
N VAL A 148 -3.83 2.23 20.51
CA VAL A 148 -3.07 2.76 21.65
C VAL A 148 -1.78 1.97 21.92
N GLY A 149 -1.25 1.32 20.88
CA GLY A 149 -0.02 0.51 20.93
C GLY A 149 1.29 1.32 20.97
N PHE A 150 1.26 2.64 20.93
CA PHE A 150 2.46 3.48 21.10
C PHE A 150 2.15 4.70 21.96
N THR A 151 1.48 4.43 23.06
CA THR A 151 0.94 5.43 23.98
C THR A 151 1.55 5.25 25.37
N ARG A 152 1.97 6.34 26.02
CA ARG A 152 2.48 6.36 27.40
C ARG A 152 1.36 6.65 28.41
N TRP A 153 1.38 5.92 29.51
CA TRP A 153 0.45 6.07 30.64
C TRP A 153 1.16 6.67 31.86
N PRO A 154 0.47 7.45 32.74
CA PRO A 154 -0.95 7.86 32.66
C PRO A 154 -1.20 8.98 31.63
N GLY A 155 -2.45 9.14 31.20
CA GLY A 155 -2.88 10.26 30.34
C GLY A 155 -2.91 9.99 28.83
N ALA A 156 -2.61 8.76 28.41
CA ALA A 156 -2.64 8.34 27.01
C ALA A 156 -1.83 9.26 26.07
N ILE A 157 -0.59 9.57 26.45
CA ILE A 157 0.28 10.48 25.68
C ILE A 157 0.88 9.72 24.49
N GLU A 158 0.63 10.19 23.28
CA GLU A 158 1.20 9.58 22.06
C GLU A 158 2.71 9.71 22.02
N ASP A 159 3.41 8.60 21.76
CA ASP A 159 4.87 8.54 21.67
C ASP A 159 5.37 8.35 20.22
N TRP A 160 4.57 7.75 19.35
CA TRP A 160 4.90 7.58 17.93
C TRP A 160 3.74 7.96 16.99
N PRO A 161 3.53 9.26 16.71
CA PRO A 161 2.40 9.72 15.91
C PRO A 161 2.31 9.12 14.49
N GLU A 162 3.45 8.80 13.86
CA GLU A 162 3.46 8.18 12.52
C GLU A 162 2.79 6.79 12.53
N PHE A 163 2.88 6.01 13.61
CA PHE A 163 2.17 4.74 13.71
C PHE A 163 0.65 4.92 13.66
N GLY A 164 0.13 5.93 14.34
CA GLY A 164 -1.30 6.30 14.26
C GLY A 164 -1.71 6.71 12.85
N CYS A 165 -0.85 7.44 12.13
CA CYS A 165 -1.09 7.78 10.71
C CYS A 165 -1.09 6.53 9.82
N MET A 166 -0.11 5.65 10.01
CA MET A 166 0.05 4.40 9.28
C MET A 166 -1.13 3.44 9.48
N LEU A 167 -1.61 3.29 10.73
CA LEU A 167 -2.79 2.50 11.06
C LEU A 167 -4.09 3.18 10.57
N GLY A 168 -4.11 4.51 10.60
CA GLY A 168 -5.25 5.34 10.20
C GLY A 168 -6.15 5.80 11.36
N ALA A 169 -5.76 5.55 12.61
CA ALA A 169 -6.48 6.01 13.80
C ALA A 169 -5.59 5.96 15.06
N ARG A 170 -6.01 6.68 16.09
CA ARG A 170 -5.52 6.53 17.47
C ARG A 170 -6.67 6.67 18.47
N GLY A 171 -6.42 6.24 19.70
CA GLY A 171 -7.34 6.39 20.82
C GLY A 171 -8.19 5.15 21.09
N ALA A 172 -8.79 5.15 22.27
CA ALA A 172 -9.50 4.01 22.85
C ALA A 172 -10.79 4.43 23.58
N SER A 173 -11.37 5.59 23.26
CA SER A 173 -12.63 6.03 23.87
C SER A 173 -13.76 5.07 23.50
N HIS A 174 -14.52 4.60 24.48
CA HIS A 174 -15.62 3.64 24.29
C HIS A 174 -16.70 3.86 25.35
N LEU A 175 -17.83 3.15 25.21
CA LEU A 175 -18.96 3.21 26.14
C LEU A 175 -19.01 2.05 27.12
N ASP A 176 -19.08 0.83 26.60
CA ASP A 176 -19.27 -0.38 27.37
C ASP A 176 -18.58 -1.56 26.68
N ALA A 177 -18.09 -2.52 27.47
CA ALA A 177 -17.37 -3.69 26.98
C ALA A 177 -18.26 -4.68 26.19
N GLU A 178 -19.59 -4.59 26.35
CA GLU A 178 -20.60 -5.38 25.63
C GLU A 178 -21.63 -4.48 24.95
N GLU A 179 -21.22 -3.28 24.52
CA GLU A 179 -22.11 -2.38 23.80
C GLU A 179 -22.72 -3.08 22.60
N ARG A 180 -24.05 -3.05 22.47
CA ARG A 180 -24.75 -3.60 21.31
C ARG A 180 -25.05 -2.49 20.31
N VAL A 181 -24.57 -2.65 19.07
CA VAL A 181 -24.71 -1.66 17.99
C VAL A 181 -25.29 -2.28 16.73
N MET A 182 -25.87 -1.43 15.90
CA MET A 182 -26.14 -1.75 14.50
C MET A 182 -24.89 -1.43 13.68
N VAL A 183 -24.23 -2.46 13.14
CA VAL A 183 -23.07 -2.33 12.25
C VAL A 183 -23.56 -2.14 10.82
N LYS A 184 -23.15 -1.03 10.22
CA LYS A 184 -23.37 -0.71 8.82
C LYS A 184 -22.25 -1.25 7.95
N LEU A 185 -22.60 -1.92 6.86
CA LEU A 185 -21.66 -2.37 5.84
C LEU A 185 -21.48 -1.28 4.77
N GLU A 186 -20.34 -0.60 4.80
CA GLU A 186 -20.09 0.60 3.97
C GLU A 186 -19.68 0.28 2.54
N ASP A 187 -19.08 -0.89 2.32
CA ASP A 187 -18.68 -1.36 0.99
C ASP A 187 -18.96 -2.86 0.80
N PRO A 188 -20.24 -3.24 0.57
CA PRO A 188 -20.69 -4.63 0.48
C PRO A 188 -19.96 -5.51 -0.54
N ALA A 189 -19.47 -4.91 -1.62
CA ALA A 189 -18.78 -5.62 -2.70
C ALA A 189 -17.26 -5.72 -2.49
N HIS A 190 -16.73 -5.09 -1.43
CA HIS A 190 -15.30 -5.08 -1.17
C HIS A 190 -14.82 -6.51 -0.81
N PRO A 191 -13.72 -7.02 -1.40
CA PRO A 191 -13.28 -8.41 -1.21
C PRO A 191 -13.11 -8.83 0.25
N VAL A 192 -12.63 -7.91 1.11
CA VAL A 192 -12.45 -8.16 2.55
C VAL A 192 -13.80 -8.24 3.29
N ALA A 193 -14.86 -7.58 2.82
CA ALA A 193 -16.16 -7.49 3.49
C ALA A 193 -17.20 -8.52 3.00
N LEU A 194 -16.85 -9.39 2.04
CA LEU A 194 -17.80 -10.36 1.45
C LEU A 194 -18.38 -11.36 2.48
N ALA A 195 -17.71 -11.58 3.60
CA ALA A 195 -18.19 -12.44 4.69
C ALA A 195 -19.56 -11.99 5.27
N PHE A 196 -19.93 -10.73 5.09
CA PHE A 196 -21.19 -10.18 5.62
C PHE A 196 -22.40 -10.35 4.68
N GLY A 197 -22.20 -10.90 3.47
CA GLY A 197 -23.29 -11.20 2.54
C GLY A 197 -24.09 -9.97 2.08
N GLY A 198 -23.52 -8.77 2.23
CA GLY A 198 -24.15 -7.51 1.82
C GLY A 198 -25.14 -6.92 2.82
N ASN A 199 -25.24 -7.44 4.03
CA ASN A 199 -26.21 -6.98 5.03
C ASN A 199 -25.53 -6.25 6.18
N ASP A 200 -26.21 -5.23 6.69
CA ASP A 200 -25.97 -4.70 8.03
C ASP A 200 -26.29 -5.78 9.07
N PHE A 201 -25.67 -5.70 10.24
CA PHE A 201 -25.85 -6.70 11.29
C PHE A 201 -25.74 -6.08 12.68
N GLU A 202 -26.44 -6.67 13.65
CA GLU A 202 -26.23 -6.32 15.04
C GLU A 202 -25.01 -7.04 15.59
N TYR A 203 -24.21 -6.35 16.40
CA TYR A 203 -23.08 -6.96 17.06
C TYR A 203 -22.87 -6.34 18.45
N ALA A 204 -22.32 -7.14 19.36
CA ALA A 204 -21.98 -6.69 20.70
C ALA A 204 -20.49 -6.90 20.97
N ASP A 205 -19.77 -5.83 21.28
CA ASP A 205 -18.35 -5.82 21.65
C ASP A 205 -17.99 -4.46 22.27
N GLU A 206 -16.72 -4.23 22.59
CA GLU A 206 -16.21 -2.91 22.96
C GLU A 206 -15.76 -2.14 21.71
N PHE A 207 -16.47 -1.06 21.36
CA PHE A 207 -16.18 -0.28 20.16
C PHE A 207 -15.46 1.03 20.47
N PHE A 208 -14.19 1.08 20.06
CA PHE A 208 -13.38 2.30 20.12
C PHE A 208 -13.88 3.36 19.13
N ARG A 209 -13.84 4.61 19.59
CA ARG A 209 -14.27 5.82 18.89
C ARG A 209 -13.09 6.78 18.78
N PHE A 210 -12.57 6.91 17.57
CA PHE A 210 -11.24 7.48 17.34
C PHE A 210 -11.24 9.01 17.18
N GLY A 211 -10.15 9.64 17.62
CA GLY A 211 -9.82 11.03 17.26
C GLY A 211 -9.04 11.12 15.95
N GLU A 212 -8.47 12.28 15.65
CA GLU A 212 -7.41 12.38 14.63
C GLU A 212 -6.32 11.33 14.90
N PRO A 213 -5.68 10.69 13.90
CA PRO A 213 -5.76 10.99 12.47
C PRO A 213 -6.90 10.27 11.73
N TYR A 214 -7.86 9.63 12.43
CA TYR A 214 -8.98 8.97 11.77
C TYR A 214 -9.77 9.96 10.91
N SER A 215 -9.91 9.61 9.62
CA SER A 215 -10.70 10.32 8.64
C SER A 215 -11.00 9.43 7.44
N ARG A 216 -12.23 9.49 6.93
CA ARG A 216 -12.63 8.85 5.66
C ARG A 216 -11.87 9.38 4.44
N GLN A 217 -11.13 10.49 4.58
CA GLN A 217 -10.20 10.99 3.56
C GLN A 217 -8.88 10.21 3.49
N ARG A 218 -8.59 9.39 4.51
CA ARG A 218 -7.34 8.60 4.60
C ARG A 218 -7.57 7.09 4.54
N VAL A 219 -8.74 6.61 4.92
CA VAL A 219 -9.05 5.17 5.00
C VAL A 219 -10.25 4.76 4.14
N ARG A 220 -10.24 3.52 3.64
CA ARG A 220 -11.40 2.85 3.03
C ARG A 220 -12.15 2.10 4.13
N VAL A 221 -13.18 2.76 4.67
CA VAL A 221 -14.07 2.19 5.71
C VAL A 221 -14.88 1.05 5.12
N LEU A 222 -14.89 -0.08 5.81
CA LEU A 222 -15.66 -1.28 5.47
C LEU A 222 -16.87 -1.48 6.39
N LEU A 223 -16.68 -1.18 7.69
CA LEU A 223 -17.72 -1.29 8.72
C LEU A 223 -17.78 0.02 9.52
N SER A 224 -18.97 0.46 9.89
CA SER A 224 -19.21 1.62 10.76
C SER A 224 -20.42 1.39 11.68
N ILE A 225 -20.59 2.25 12.70
CA ILE A 225 -21.80 2.24 13.53
C ILE A 225 -22.90 3.04 12.82
N ASP A 226 -24.07 2.43 12.66
CA ASP A 226 -25.30 3.16 12.34
C ASP A 226 -25.86 3.76 13.64
N ASN A 227 -25.56 5.03 13.88
CA ASN A 227 -25.90 5.70 15.15
C ASN A 227 -27.40 5.81 15.40
N GLU A 228 -28.20 6.00 14.34
CA GLU A 228 -29.65 6.15 14.46
C GLU A 228 -30.28 4.81 14.86
N ARG A 229 -29.98 3.74 14.13
CA ARG A 229 -30.49 2.40 14.44
C ARG A 229 -29.92 1.88 15.76
N THR A 230 -28.70 2.25 16.11
CA THR A 230 -28.09 1.90 17.42
C THR A 230 -28.82 2.58 18.57
N ALA A 231 -29.11 3.88 18.48
CA ALA A 231 -29.87 4.60 19.52
C ALA A 231 -31.26 3.98 19.72
N ALA A 232 -31.95 3.65 18.62
CA ALA A 232 -33.25 2.96 18.67
C ALA A 232 -33.15 1.58 19.33
N LEU A 233 -32.13 0.80 18.99
CA LEU A 233 -31.86 -0.52 19.57
C LEU A 233 -31.60 -0.46 21.08
N GLN A 234 -30.85 0.55 21.53
CA GLN A 234 -30.48 0.71 22.93
C GLN A 234 -31.59 1.36 23.78
N GLY A 235 -32.66 1.86 23.16
CA GLY A 235 -33.75 2.56 23.86
C GLY A 235 -33.28 3.82 24.60
N LYS A 236 -32.19 4.44 24.12
CA LYS A 236 -31.55 5.62 24.72
C LYS A 236 -31.52 6.74 23.69
N GLU A 237 -31.61 7.99 24.15
CA GLU A 237 -31.20 9.12 23.30
C GLU A 237 -29.74 8.93 22.88
N ALA A 238 -29.40 9.40 21.67
CA ALA A 238 -28.03 9.31 21.17
C ALA A 238 -27.07 9.91 22.20
N VAL A 239 -26.06 9.12 22.59
CA VAL A 239 -25.01 9.56 23.50
C VAL A 239 -24.35 10.83 22.95
N HIS A 240 -23.97 11.77 23.83
CA HIS A 240 -23.17 12.93 23.42
C HIS A 240 -22.05 12.51 22.47
N PRO A 241 -21.94 13.15 21.29
CA PRO A 241 -21.12 12.60 20.24
C PRO A 241 -19.63 12.76 20.62
N PHE A 242 -18.90 11.65 20.59
CA PHE A 242 -17.44 11.62 20.78
C PHE A 242 -16.68 12.39 19.70
N ARG A 243 -17.35 12.72 18.58
CA ARG A 243 -16.80 13.45 17.44
C ARG A 243 -17.86 14.38 16.87
N GLN A 244 -17.46 15.55 16.38
CA GLN A 244 -18.39 16.53 15.80
C GLN A 244 -19.12 16.02 14.54
N ASP A 245 -18.48 15.14 13.77
CA ASP A 245 -19.04 14.57 12.54
C ASP A 245 -19.93 13.33 12.78
N ASN A 246 -20.03 12.87 14.03
CA ASN A 246 -20.76 11.66 14.43
C ASN A 246 -20.38 10.41 13.60
N ASP A 247 -19.12 10.31 13.15
CA ASP A 247 -18.64 9.21 12.30
C ASP A 247 -17.78 8.21 13.08
N TYR A 248 -18.22 6.95 13.16
CA TYR A 248 -17.54 5.89 13.91
C TYR A 248 -17.30 4.65 13.05
N ALA A 249 -16.15 4.58 12.38
CA ALA A 249 -15.73 3.38 11.69
C ALA A 249 -15.33 2.27 12.67
N LEU A 250 -15.63 1.03 12.31
CA LEU A 250 -15.29 -0.17 13.05
C LEU A 250 -14.23 -1.03 12.34
N ALA A 251 -14.11 -0.92 11.02
CA ALA A 251 -13.04 -1.59 10.29
C ALA A 251 -12.72 -0.87 8.98
N TRP A 252 -11.46 -0.89 8.58
CA TRP A 252 -11.00 -0.28 7.33
C TRP A 252 -9.76 -0.95 6.76
N VAL A 253 -9.53 -0.68 5.48
CA VAL A 253 -8.27 -0.96 4.80
C VAL A 253 -7.66 0.34 4.28
N ARG A 254 -6.34 0.36 4.10
CA ARG A 254 -5.62 1.44 3.42
C ARG A 254 -4.29 0.93 2.88
N ASN A 255 -3.61 1.79 2.13
CA ASN A 255 -2.16 1.66 1.95
C ASN A 255 -1.40 2.73 2.74
N TYR A 256 -0.16 2.40 3.08
CA TYR A 256 0.86 3.34 3.55
C TYR A 256 2.16 3.03 2.78
N GLY A 257 2.54 3.89 1.83
CA GLY A 257 3.43 3.50 0.73
C GLY A 257 2.83 2.36 -0.10
N ARG A 258 3.56 1.24 -0.22
CA ARG A 258 3.06 -0.04 -0.79
C ARG A 258 2.42 -0.97 0.22
N GLY A 259 2.60 -0.70 1.51
CA GLY A 259 2.12 -1.56 2.59
C GLY A 259 0.60 -1.65 2.58
N ARG A 260 0.07 -2.82 2.88
CA ARG A 260 -1.37 -3.07 2.98
C ARG A 260 -1.72 -3.08 4.46
N VAL A 261 -2.60 -2.17 4.87
CA VAL A 261 -2.94 -1.99 6.27
C VAL A 261 -4.42 -2.31 6.47
N PHE A 262 -4.70 -3.12 7.48
CA PHE A 262 -6.05 -3.41 7.95
C PHE A 262 -6.15 -3.09 9.44
N TYR A 263 -7.29 -2.52 9.84
CA TYR A 263 -7.67 -2.41 11.24
C TYR A 263 -9.13 -2.79 11.46
N SER A 264 -9.43 -3.37 12.62
CA SER A 264 -10.79 -3.58 13.12
C SER A 264 -10.90 -3.33 14.62
N ALA A 265 -11.90 -2.57 15.06
CA ALA A 265 -12.22 -2.35 16.47
C ALA A 265 -12.88 -3.57 17.14
N ILE A 266 -13.38 -4.53 16.36
CA ILE A 266 -14.20 -5.65 16.83
C ILE A 266 -13.30 -6.82 17.25
N ALA A 267 -12.59 -6.72 18.36
CA ALA A 267 -11.70 -7.80 18.81
C ALA A 267 -11.49 -7.84 20.32
N HIS A 268 -12.38 -7.17 21.07
CA HIS A 268 -12.22 -7.03 22.51
C HIS A 268 -12.60 -8.31 23.23
N HIS A 269 -13.79 -8.86 22.95
CA HIS A 269 -14.25 -10.08 23.61
C HIS A 269 -13.72 -11.36 22.90
N PRO A 270 -13.33 -12.41 23.65
CA PRO A 270 -12.95 -13.72 23.09
C PRO A 270 -13.90 -14.32 22.04
N ARG A 271 -15.20 -13.96 22.10
CA ARG A 271 -16.25 -14.56 21.27
C ARG A 271 -16.13 -14.25 19.79
N VAL A 272 -15.49 -13.11 19.48
CA VAL A 272 -15.15 -12.71 18.13
C VAL A 272 -14.37 -13.83 17.42
N PHE A 273 -13.48 -14.51 18.14
CA PHE A 273 -12.56 -15.49 17.56
C PHE A 273 -13.13 -16.91 17.48
N TRP A 274 -14.42 -17.10 17.81
CA TRP A 274 -15.19 -18.29 17.46
C TRP A 274 -16.54 -17.95 16.81
N ASP A 275 -16.69 -16.73 16.29
CA ASP A 275 -17.78 -16.36 15.41
C ASP A 275 -17.39 -16.73 13.95
N PRO A 276 -18.12 -17.63 13.27
CA PRO A 276 -17.76 -18.07 11.92
C PRO A 276 -17.71 -16.93 10.88
N GLN A 277 -18.58 -15.93 11.04
CA GLN A 277 -18.65 -14.78 10.15
C GLN A 277 -17.45 -13.85 10.36
N MET A 278 -17.10 -13.58 11.61
CA MET A 278 -15.91 -12.77 11.94
C MET A 278 -14.60 -13.47 11.56
N LEU A 279 -14.47 -14.78 11.78
CA LEU A 279 -13.29 -15.51 11.33
C LEU A 279 -13.15 -15.51 9.80
N SER A 280 -14.25 -15.56 9.06
CA SER A 280 -14.23 -15.41 7.60
C SER A 280 -13.77 -14.01 7.18
N PHE A 281 -14.22 -12.96 7.89
CA PHE A 281 -13.78 -11.58 7.69
C PHE A 281 -12.27 -11.42 7.98
N TYR A 282 -11.78 -11.97 9.10
CA TYR A 282 -10.37 -11.91 9.47
C TYR A 282 -9.46 -12.72 8.56
N LEU A 283 -9.93 -13.85 8.00
CA LEU A 283 -9.18 -14.58 6.98
C LEU A 283 -8.98 -13.74 5.72
N ALA A 284 -10.03 -13.06 5.25
CA ALA A 284 -9.94 -12.18 4.11
C ALA A 284 -9.01 -10.98 4.39
N ALA A 285 -9.09 -10.40 5.59
CA ALA A 285 -8.19 -9.32 6.03
C ALA A 285 -6.73 -9.78 6.10
N ALA A 286 -6.46 -10.96 6.65
CA ALA A 286 -5.13 -11.56 6.71
C ALA A 286 -4.56 -11.77 5.30
N GLN A 287 -5.34 -12.36 4.38
CA GLN A 287 -4.90 -12.55 3.00
C GLN A 287 -4.70 -11.23 2.24
N PHE A 288 -5.45 -10.18 2.58
CA PHE A 288 -5.24 -8.85 2.05
C PHE A 288 -3.88 -8.28 2.51
N VAL A 289 -3.58 -8.28 3.81
CA VAL A 289 -2.30 -7.73 4.31
C VAL A 289 -1.10 -8.54 3.83
N LEU A 290 -1.24 -9.87 3.72
CA LEU A 290 -0.23 -10.76 3.13
C LEU A 290 -0.04 -10.54 1.62
N GLY A 291 -1.01 -9.94 0.94
CA GLY A 291 -0.94 -9.59 -0.49
C GLY A 291 -1.44 -10.68 -1.44
N ASP A 292 -2.18 -11.68 -0.93
CA ASP A 292 -2.80 -12.73 -1.73
C ASP A 292 -4.18 -12.34 -2.25
N LEU A 293 -4.97 -11.61 -1.46
CA LEU A 293 -6.27 -11.09 -1.85
C LEU A 293 -6.15 -9.62 -2.32
N PRO A 294 -6.25 -9.33 -3.63
CA PRO A 294 -6.28 -7.95 -4.12
C PRO A 294 -7.56 -7.25 -3.65
N ALA A 295 -7.43 -6.05 -3.10
CA ALA A 295 -8.57 -5.21 -2.74
C ALA A 295 -8.24 -3.73 -2.92
N PRO A 296 -9.20 -2.90 -3.36
CA PRO A 296 -8.99 -1.47 -3.52
C PRO A 296 -8.88 -0.75 -2.18
N THR A 297 -8.13 0.35 -2.15
CA THR A 297 -7.82 1.09 -0.91
C THR A 297 -8.04 2.59 -1.03
N ILE A 298 -8.64 3.06 -2.13
CA ILE A 298 -8.95 4.48 -2.29
C ILE A 298 -9.86 4.90 -1.12
N PRO A 299 -9.51 5.97 -0.38
CA PRO A 299 -10.26 6.39 0.80
C PRO A 299 -11.75 6.63 0.51
N SER A 300 -12.61 6.28 1.47
CA SER A 300 -14.07 6.28 1.26
C SER A 300 -14.62 7.64 0.84
N ALA A 301 -14.09 8.74 1.41
CA ALA A 301 -14.53 10.10 1.08
C ALA A 301 -14.11 10.56 -0.33
N LYS A 302 -13.16 9.86 -0.97
CA LYS A 302 -12.71 10.17 -2.33
C LYS A 302 -13.48 9.43 -3.41
N LEU A 303 -14.26 8.42 -3.05
CA LEU A 303 -14.90 7.53 -4.02
C LEU A 303 -16.00 8.24 -4.80
N THR A 304 -15.73 8.45 -6.08
CA THR A 304 -16.73 8.83 -7.08
C THR A 304 -17.15 7.60 -7.89
N PRO A 305 -18.28 7.66 -8.62
CA PRO A 305 -18.65 6.62 -9.58
C PRO A 305 -17.53 6.32 -10.58
N ALA A 306 -16.77 7.34 -11.01
CA ALA A 306 -15.66 7.18 -11.94
C ALA A 306 -14.48 6.44 -11.31
N LEU A 307 -14.11 6.74 -10.07
CA LEU A 307 -13.04 5.98 -9.38
C LEU A 307 -13.46 4.53 -9.11
N ARG A 308 -14.74 4.28 -8.78
CA ARG A 308 -15.26 2.90 -8.67
C ARG A 308 -15.18 2.15 -10.00
N ALA A 309 -15.48 2.82 -11.11
CA ALA A 309 -15.31 2.26 -12.45
C ALA A 309 -13.83 1.95 -12.75
N GLN A 310 -12.92 2.85 -12.39
CA GLN A 310 -11.48 2.62 -12.51
C GLN A 310 -11.00 1.44 -11.66
N GLU A 311 -11.44 1.31 -10.40
CA GLU A 311 -11.16 0.15 -9.54
C GLU A 311 -11.60 -1.16 -10.23
N LYS A 312 -12.81 -1.20 -10.81
CA LYS A 312 -13.33 -2.38 -11.54
C LYS A 312 -12.50 -2.72 -12.78
N LEU A 313 -11.96 -1.71 -13.46
CA LEU A 313 -11.11 -1.87 -14.64
C LEU A 313 -9.65 -2.23 -14.28
N GLY A 314 -9.25 -2.08 -13.01
CA GLY A 314 -7.85 -2.12 -12.59
C GLY A 314 -7.03 -0.94 -13.11
N TRP A 315 -7.68 0.19 -13.37
CA TRP A 315 -7.07 1.40 -13.91
C TRP A 315 -6.69 2.38 -12.79
N ARG A 316 -5.53 3.01 -12.95
CA ARG A 316 -4.96 3.94 -11.98
C ARG A 316 -4.54 5.23 -12.70
N LEU A 317 -5.36 6.27 -12.63
CA LEU A 317 -5.04 7.59 -13.19
C LEU A 317 -4.30 8.43 -12.14
N GLY A 318 -3.16 9.00 -12.51
CA GLY A 318 -2.42 9.93 -11.66
C GLY A 318 -1.69 10.98 -12.46
N VAL A 319 -1.25 12.05 -11.79
CA VAL A 319 -0.45 13.11 -12.41
C VAL A 319 1.02 12.67 -12.43
N GLU A 320 1.68 12.79 -13.56
CA GLU A 320 3.15 12.75 -13.61
C GLU A 320 3.69 14.12 -13.21
N ALA A 321 4.59 14.14 -12.22
CA ALA A 321 5.05 15.39 -11.59
C ALA A 321 5.64 16.40 -12.58
N TYR A 322 6.12 15.97 -13.76
CA TYR A 322 6.60 16.87 -14.79
C TYR A 322 5.54 17.89 -15.27
N THR A 323 4.25 17.52 -15.21
CA THR A 323 3.10 18.41 -15.47
C THR A 323 3.17 19.71 -14.65
N PHE A 324 3.64 19.60 -13.41
CA PHE A 324 3.72 20.71 -12.46
C PHE A 324 5.16 20.97 -11.99
N HIS A 325 6.18 20.67 -12.82
CA HIS A 325 7.58 20.83 -12.43
C HIS A 325 8.01 22.29 -12.15
N LYS A 326 7.18 23.28 -12.52
CA LYS A 326 7.36 24.69 -12.16
C LYS A 326 6.95 24.99 -10.71
N PHE A 327 6.30 24.04 -10.05
CA PHE A 327 5.92 24.07 -8.65
C PHE A 327 6.74 23.05 -7.87
N THR A 328 6.73 23.17 -6.55
CA THR A 328 7.32 22.18 -5.64
C THR A 328 6.54 20.85 -5.67
N LEU A 329 7.15 19.79 -5.16
CA LEU A 329 6.48 18.50 -4.98
C LEU A 329 5.23 18.64 -4.10
N PHE A 330 5.30 19.42 -3.02
CA PHE A 330 4.17 19.59 -2.10
C PHE A 330 2.98 20.27 -2.79
N GLU A 331 3.23 21.30 -3.60
CA GLU A 331 2.19 21.93 -4.42
C GLU A 331 1.66 20.99 -5.50
N THR A 332 2.52 20.13 -6.07
CA THR A 332 2.12 19.08 -7.02
C THR A 332 1.16 18.07 -6.38
N ILE A 333 1.44 17.65 -5.14
CA ILE A 333 0.56 16.76 -4.37
C ILE A 333 -0.79 17.46 -4.11
N ASP A 334 -0.78 18.73 -3.72
CA ASP A 334 -2.02 19.49 -3.46
C ASP A 334 -2.86 19.67 -4.73
N LYS A 335 -2.24 20.02 -5.86
CA LYS A 335 -2.92 20.12 -7.16
C LYS A 335 -3.50 18.78 -7.59
N THR A 336 -2.77 17.68 -7.36
CA THR A 336 -3.26 16.32 -7.64
C THR A 336 -4.50 15.99 -6.80
N ALA A 337 -4.47 16.32 -5.50
CA ALA A 337 -5.63 16.14 -4.63
C ALA A 337 -6.81 17.04 -5.02
N GLN A 338 -6.55 18.28 -5.44
CA GLN A 338 -7.56 19.22 -5.96
C GLN A 338 -8.27 18.69 -7.22
N LEU A 339 -7.55 17.95 -8.07
CA LEU A 339 -8.10 17.28 -9.25
C LEU A 339 -8.93 16.01 -8.89
N GLY A 340 -9.01 15.65 -7.61
CA GLY A 340 -9.70 14.46 -7.15
C GLY A 340 -8.97 13.15 -7.46
N LEU A 341 -7.67 13.22 -7.81
CA LEU A 341 -6.88 12.06 -8.19
C LEU A 341 -6.22 11.41 -6.96
N PRO A 342 -6.24 10.07 -6.84
CA PRO A 342 -5.64 9.36 -5.72
C PRO A 342 -4.14 9.04 -5.93
N TYR A 343 -3.59 9.30 -7.11
CA TYR A 343 -2.24 8.88 -7.50
C TYR A 343 -1.41 10.02 -8.10
N VAL A 344 -0.10 9.97 -7.86
CA VAL A 344 0.90 10.91 -8.40
C VAL A 344 2.20 10.16 -8.75
N GLY A 345 2.97 10.69 -9.69
CA GLY A 345 4.35 10.30 -9.97
C GLY A 345 5.33 11.28 -9.34
N GLY A 346 6.53 10.82 -8.96
CA GLY A 346 7.61 11.68 -8.47
C GLY A 346 8.62 12.06 -9.56
N LEU A 347 9.39 13.13 -9.34
CA LEU A 347 10.37 13.65 -10.29
C LEU A 347 11.68 14.01 -9.59
N SER A 348 12.79 13.41 -10.01
CA SER A 348 14.07 13.49 -9.29
C SER A 348 14.71 14.88 -9.21
N PHE A 349 14.28 15.82 -10.03
CA PHE A 349 14.82 17.18 -10.06
C PHE A 349 13.79 18.24 -9.63
N GLN A 350 12.69 17.83 -9.00
CA GLN A 350 11.69 18.74 -8.45
C GLN A 350 12.03 19.08 -6.99
N PRO A 351 12.10 20.37 -6.60
CA PRO A 351 12.25 20.76 -5.20
C PRO A 351 11.09 20.25 -4.35
N VAL A 352 11.35 19.79 -3.12
CA VAL A 352 10.31 19.19 -2.26
C VAL A 352 9.29 20.22 -1.79
N SER A 353 9.74 21.31 -1.16
CA SER A 353 8.91 22.42 -0.69
C SER A 353 9.75 23.70 -0.50
N ALA A 354 9.14 24.79 -0.04
CA ALA A 354 9.89 25.99 0.36
C ALA A 354 10.79 25.72 1.59
N GLU A 355 10.34 24.88 2.52
CA GLU A 355 11.06 24.50 3.74
C GLU A 355 12.13 23.43 3.48
N ILE A 356 11.93 22.58 2.46
CA ILE A 356 12.91 21.59 1.99
C ILE A 356 13.30 21.93 0.55
N PRO A 357 14.18 22.92 0.33
CA PRO A 357 14.56 23.40 -1.01
C PRO A 357 15.55 22.46 -1.73
N LYS A 358 15.57 21.18 -1.36
CA LYS A 358 16.34 20.12 -2.01
C LYS A 358 15.47 19.43 -3.06
N ASN A 359 16.10 18.87 -4.08
CA ASN A 359 15.41 18.01 -5.03
C ASN A 359 14.88 16.76 -4.33
N PHE A 360 13.75 16.25 -4.83
CA PHE A 360 13.17 15.01 -4.37
C PHE A 360 13.95 13.80 -4.91
N ASP A 361 15.13 13.55 -4.35
CA ASP A 361 16.09 12.53 -4.80
C ASP A 361 16.66 11.69 -3.64
N PRO A 362 17.51 10.68 -3.93
CA PRO A 362 18.10 9.81 -2.90
C PRO A 362 19.03 10.50 -1.87
N GLN A 363 19.26 11.81 -1.96
CA GLN A 363 20.10 12.57 -1.02
C GLN A 363 19.31 13.15 0.16
N LEU A 364 17.97 13.06 0.13
CA LEU A 364 17.12 13.47 1.25
C LEU A 364 17.39 12.63 2.50
N SER A 365 17.29 13.25 3.68
CA SER A 365 17.36 12.56 4.96
C SER A 365 16.11 11.72 5.24
N ASP A 366 16.18 10.81 6.20
CA ASP A 366 15.03 9.98 6.59
C ASP A 366 13.87 10.83 7.14
N GLU A 367 14.18 11.94 7.83
CA GLU A 367 13.20 12.91 8.32
C GLU A 367 12.54 13.68 7.16
N GLU A 368 13.31 14.10 6.15
CA GLU A 368 12.76 14.76 4.96
C GLU A 368 11.84 13.82 4.17
N LEU A 369 12.25 12.55 4.01
CA LEU A 369 11.41 11.52 3.40
C LEU A 369 10.14 11.24 4.23
N GLN A 370 10.23 11.31 5.56
CA GLN A 370 9.07 11.20 6.44
C GLN A 370 8.07 12.32 6.19
N GLN A 371 8.53 13.57 6.06
CA GLN A 371 7.66 14.70 5.75
C GLN A 371 6.96 14.53 4.40
N VAL A 372 7.64 14.01 3.38
CA VAL A 372 7.01 13.67 2.09
C VAL A 372 5.92 12.60 2.26
N ARG A 373 6.18 11.52 3.00
CA ARG A 373 5.18 10.48 3.29
C ARG A 373 3.96 11.03 4.01
N LEU A 374 4.17 11.87 5.02
CA LEU A 374 3.09 12.51 5.78
C LEU A 374 2.29 13.49 4.92
N LYS A 375 2.92 14.21 3.99
CA LYS A 375 2.23 15.07 3.02
C LYS A 375 1.33 14.25 2.08
N LEU A 376 1.84 13.14 1.55
CA LEU A 376 1.07 12.20 0.72
C LEU A 376 -0.12 11.62 1.51
N ASP A 377 0.11 11.16 2.75
CA ASP A 377 -0.94 10.65 3.65
C ASP A 377 -2.03 11.70 3.93
N ALA A 378 -1.63 12.91 4.31
CA ALA A 378 -2.56 14.00 4.61
C ALA A 378 -3.40 14.39 3.40
N ALA A 379 -2.82 14.35 2.20
CA ALA A 379 -3.52 14.58 0.94
C ALA A 379 -4.37 13.38 0.50
N GLY A 380 -4.22 12.20 1.10
CA GLY A 380 -4.83 10.95 0.66
C GLY A 380 -4.38 10.52 -0.75
N VAL A 381 -3.14 10.81 -1.11
CA VAL A 381 -2.53 10.54 -2.42
C VAL A 381 -1.40 9.52 -2.25
N ARG A 382 -1.25 8.59 -3.21
CA ARG A 382 -0.12 7.65 -3.25
C ARG A 382 0.79 7.95 -4.42
N MET A 383 2.10 7.84 -4.18
CA MET A 383 3.08 7.91 -5.25
C MET A 383 3.31 6.52 -5.85
N LEU A 384 2.99 6.34 -7.14
CA LEU A 384 3.10 5.03 -7.80
C LEU A 384 4.34 4.92 -8.69
N THR A 385 4.65 5.98 -9.44
CA THR A 385 5.79 6.06 -10.35
C THR A 385 6.81 7.08 -9.84
N TYR A 386 8.05 6.97 -10.29
CA TYR A 386 9.08 7.98 -10.04
C TYR A 386 10.04 8.06 -11.22
N TYR A 387 10.19 9.26 -11.78
CA TYR A 387 11.14 9.53 -12.84
C TYR A 387 12.53 9.81 -12.28
N ILE A 388 13.50 9.05 -12.77
CA ILE A 388 14.93 9.30 -12.59
C ILE A 388 15.67 8.96 -13.88
N GLN A 389 16.41 9.93 -14.43
CA GLN A 389 17.02 9.80 -15.75
C GLN A 389 17.86 8.53 -15.90
N ASP A 390 18.77 8.30 -14.96
CA ASP A 390 19.73 7.20 -15.03
C ASP A 390 19.76 6.41 -13.72
N ILE A 391 19.82 5.09 -13.84
CA ILE A 391 20.15 4.18 -12.74
C ILE A 391 21.49 3.53 -13.14
N PRO A 392 22.58 3.83 -12.42
CA PRO A 392 23.91 3.38 -12.82
C PRO A 392 24.08 1.86 -12.66
N GLY A 393 25.01 1.27 -13.41
CA GLY A 393 25.35 -0.16 -13.29
C GLY A 393 26.12 -0.53 -12.02
N ASP A 394 26.68 0.47 -11.32
CA ASP A 394 27.32 0.29 -10.01
C ASP A 394 26.27 -0.15 -8.97
N GLU A 395 26.48 -1.31 -8.37
CA GLU A 395 25.49 -1.91 -7.46
C GLU A 395 25.21 -1.03 -6.24
N ALA A 396 26.23 -0.41 -5.65
CA ALA A 396 26.04 0.40 -4.46
C ALA A 396 25.20 1.65 -4.76
N ALA A 397 25.45 2.30 -5.91
CA ALA A 397 24.68 3.45 -6.36
C ALA A 397 23.25 3.09 -6.77
N ALA A 398 23.07 2.02 -7.55
CA ALA A 398 21.75 1.53 -7.93
C ALA A 398 20.92 1.16 -6.69
N ARG A 399 21.53 0.45 -5.72
CA ARG A 399 20.87 0.07 -4.47
C ARG A 399 20.38 1.28 -3.68
N ARG A 400 21.13 2.38 -3.62
CA ARG A 400 20.67 3.62 -2.97
C ARG A 400 19.39 4.17 -3.61
N ILE A 401 19.28 4.10 -4.94
CA ILE A 401 18.06 4.52 -5.67
C ILE A 401 16.89 3.60 -5.34
N PHE A 402 17.09 2.29 -5.38
CA PHE A 402 16.03 1.32 -5.03
C PHE A 402 15.59 1.43 -3.57
N GLU A 403 16.51 1.66 -2.63
CA GLU A 403 16.18 1.94 -1.23
C GLU A 403 15.34 3.21 -1.09
N PHE A 404 15.68 4.29 -1.80
CA PHE A 404 14.86 5.50 -1.84
C PHE A 404 13.43 5.19 -2.33
N GLY A 405 13.30 4.47 -3.45
CA GLY A 405 12.00 4.08 -3.99
C GLY A 405 11.18 3.23 -3.00
N ARG A 406 11.84 2.29 -2.31
CA ARG A 406 11.23 1.47 -1.26
C ARG A 406 10.75 2.29 -0.06
N LYS A 407 11.56 3.26 0.41
CA LYS A 407 11.23 4.13 1.54
C LYS A 407 10.03 5.03 1.27
N ILE A 408 9.84 5.47 0.02
CA ILE A 408 8.65 6.22 -0.41
C ILE A 408 7.45 5.30 -0.68
N GLY A 409 7.72 4.08 -1.16
CA GLY A 409 6.69 3.11 -1.52
C GLY A 409 6.19 3.29 -2.95
N ILE A 410 7.09 3.55 -3.90
CA ILE A 410 6.77 3.53 -5.33
C ILE A 410 6.74 2.11 -5.87
N GLU A 411 5.98 1.87 -6.93
CA GLU A 411 5.89 0.57 -7.59
C GLU A 411 6.77 0.48 -8.85
N THR A 412 7.12 1.61 -9.47
CA THR A 412 7.85 1.63 -10.74
C THR A 412 8.74 2.86 -10.87
N PHE A 413 10.00 2.65 -11.22
CA PHE A 413 10.87 3.69 -11.74
C PHE A 413 10.65 3.88 -13.24
N MET A 414 10.64 5.13 -13.70
CA MET A 414 10.77 5.48 -15.11
C MET A 414 12.19 5.99 -15.33
N SER A 415 12.95 5.32 -16.19
CA SER A 415 14.39 5.58 -16.32
C SER A 415 14.95 5.22 -17.70
N GLU A 416 16.12 5.74 -18.02
CA GLU A 416 16.85 5.52 -19.27
C GLU A 416 18.30 5.11 -18.99
N PRO A 417 18.51 3.98 -18.30
CA PRO A 417 19.86 3.56 -17.93
C PRO A 417 20.68 3.18 -19.17
N ASP A 418 22.00 3.18 -19.05
CA ASP A 418 22.86 2.47 -20.02
C ASP A 418 22.43 0.99 -20.08
N PRO A 419 22.20 0.38 -21.27
CA PRO A 419 21.87 -1.03 -21.38
C PRO A 419 22.82 -1.98 -20.63
N ALA A 420 24.09 -1.60 -20.43
CA ALA A 420 25.06 -2.35 -19.63
C ALA A 420 24.74 -2.39 -18.13
N ALA A 421 23.95 -1.45 -17.61
CA ALA A 421 23.51 -1.42 -16.21
C ALA A 421 22.36 -2.40 -15.92
N LEU A 422 21.66 -2.87 -16.95
CA LEU A 422 20.39 -3.56 -16.79
C LEU A 422 20.47 -4.90 -16.05
N ASP A 423 21.61 -5.58 -16.06
CA ASP A 423 21.78 -6.84 -15.31
C ASP A 423 21.81 -6.58 -13.78
N THR A 424 22.47 -5.49 -13.36
CA THR A 424 22.41 -5.02 -11.96
C THR A 424 21.00 -4.59 -11.60
N ILE A 425 20.37 -3.79 -12.47
CA ILE A 425 19.02 -3.25 -12.25
C ILE A 425 17.98 -4.36 -12.15
N GLU A 426 18.03 -5.36 -13.03
CA GLU A 426 17.09 -6.48 -13.05
C GLU A 426 17.14 -7.29 -11.75
N ARG A 427 18.35 -7.56 -11.22
CA ARG A 427 18.50 -8.21 -9.92
C ARG A 427 17.88 -7.38 -8.79
N LEU A 428 18.09 -6.06 -8.80
CA LEU A 428 17.49 -5.17 -7.81
C LEU A 428 15.97 -5.05 -7.97
N CYS A 429 15.44 -5.11 -9.19
CA CYS A 429 14.01 -5.19 -9.43
C CYS A 429 13.38 -6.38 -8.72
N GLU A 430 14.01 -7.56 -8.79
CA GLU A 430 13.52 -8.75 -8.08
C GLU A 430 13.70 -8.65 -6.57
N GLU A 431 14.84 -8.13 -6.09
CA GLU A 431 15.12 -7.97 -4.66
C GLU A 431 14.13 -7.02 -3.97
N TYR A 432 13.84 -5.87 -4.59
CA TYR A 432 12.96 -4.83 -4.03
C TYR A 432 11.49 -5.00 -4.44
N GLY A 433 11.23 -5.85 -5.44
CA GLY A 433 9.91 -5.98 -6.07
C GLY A 433 9.43 -4.66 -6.69
N ILE A 434 10.34 -3.83 -7.20
CA ILE A 434 10.06 -2.54 -7.86
C ILE A 434 10.40 -2.70 -9.35
N ASN A 435 9.51 -2.26 -10.23
CA ASN A 435 9.74 -2.36 -11.66
C ASN A 435 10.63 -1.22 -12.18
N VAL A 436 11.31 -1.43 -13.29
CA VAL A 436 11.95 -0.37 -14.07
C VAL A 436 11.33 -0.36 -15.47
N ALA A 437 10.66 0.74 -15.76
CA ALA A 437 10.04 1.04 -17.04
C ALA A 437 10.98 1.96 -17.83
N LEU A 438 11.54 1.43 -18.92
CA LEU A 438 12.45 2.11 -19.83
C LEU A 438 11.70 3.22 -20.55
N HIS A 439 12.04 4.46 -20.24
CA HIS A 439 11.39 5.65 -20.75
C HIS A 439 11.91 6.03 -22.14
N ASN A 440 11.07 6.70 -22.94
CA ASN A 440 11.42 7.10 -24.29
C ASN A 440 11.30 8.61 -24.49
N HIS A 441 12.40 9.25 -24.88
CA HIS A 441 12.38 10.53 -25.58
C HIS A 441 12.51 10.31 -27.09
N ASP A 442 12.86 11.36 -27.83
CA ASP A 442 13.25 11.23 -29.24
C ASP A 442 14.50 10.35 -29.43
N ARG A 443 14.80 10.03 -30.70
CA ARG A 443 15.91 9.13 -31.06
C ARG A 443 17.29 9.65 -30.65
N GLN A 444 17.47 10.96 -30.51
CA GLN A 444 18.74 11.54 -30.11
C GLN A 444 18.93 11.44 -28.59
N ALA A 445 17.88 11.77 -27.82
CA ALA A 445 17.91 11.72 -26.37
C ALA A 445 17.90 10.28 -25.82
N SER A 446 17.13 9.37 -26.45
CA SER A 446 16.98 7.98 -25.99
C SER A 446 17.31 6.97 -27.09
N PRO A 447 18.55 6.91 -27.59
CA PRO A 447 18.91 6.09 -28.77
C PRO A 447 18.60 4.60 -28.61
N HIS A 448 18.57 4.09 -27.38
CA HIS A 448 18.26 2.69 -27.05
C HIS A 448 16.76 2.42 -26.82
N TYR A 449 15.95 3.45 -26.55
CA TYR A 449 14.58 3.29 -26.03
C TYR A 449 13.51 4.07 -26.80
N TRP A 450 13.88 4.93 -27.75
CA TRP A 450 12.99 5.88 -28.47
C TRP A 450 11.77 5.26 -29.18
N SER A 451 11.73 3.94 -29.37
CA SER A 451 10.63 3.26 -30.07
C SER A 451 10.26 1.92 -29.42
N PRO A 452 9.03 1.42 -29.65
CA PRO A 452 8.61 0.10 -29.19
C PRO A 452 9.57 -1.04 -29.58
N ASP A 453 10.09 -1.02 -30.81
CA ASP A 453 11.02 -2.05 -31.29
C ASP A 453 12.37 -1.98 -30.57
N ALA A 454 12.86 -0.78 -30.29
CA ALA A 454 14.11 -0.58 -29.56
C ALA A 454 14.00 -1.07 -28.11
N ILE A 455 12.90 -0.75 -27.42
CA ILE A 455 12.64 -1.25 -26.07
C ILE A 455 12.54 -2.79 -26.07
N LEU A 456 11.78 -3.38 -26.99
CA LEU A 456 11.65 -4.85 -27.06
C LEU A 456 12.99 -5.54 -27.35
N ALA A 457 13.85 -4.93 -28.16
CA ALA A 457 15.20 -5.44 -28.40
C ALA A 457 16.01 -5.49 -27.10
N VAL A 458 15.92 -4.46 -26.26
CA VAL A 458 16.60 -4.40 -24.96
C VAL A 458 15.98 -5.35 -23.92
N CYS A 459 14.66 -5.52 -23.92
CA CYS A 459 13.95 -6.43 -23.02
C CYS A 459 14.12 -7.91 -23.38
N LYS A 460 14.72 -8.24 -24.53
CA LYS A 460 14.87 -9.63 -24.99
C LYS A 460 15.72 -10.43 -23.98
N GLY A 461 15.11 -11.47 -23.41
CA GLY A 461 15.75 -12.33 -22.41
C GLY A 461 15.66 -11.85 -20.97
N ARG A 462 15.06 -10.68 -20.71
CA ARG A 462 14.88 -10.12 -19.36
C ARG A 462 13.55 -10.55 -18.73
N GLY A 463 13.51 -10.58 -17.40
CA GLY A 463 12.33 -10.80 -16.58
C GLY A 463 11.25 -9.73 -16.77
N PRO A 464 10.04 -9.95 -16.23
CA PRO A 464 8.87 -9.09 -16.49
C PRO A 464 8.93 -7.72 -15.80
N ARG A 465 9.85 -7.52 -14.86
CA ARG A 465 10.01 -6.25 -14.13
C ARG A 465 10.77 -5.18 -14.91
N ILE A 466 11.38 -5.56 -16.04
CA ILE A 466 11.98 -4.64 -17.01
C ILE A 466 11.10 -4.58 -18.25
N GLY A 467 10.63 -3.38 -18.58
CA GLY A 467 9.68 -3.13 -19.66
C GLY A 467 9.66 -1.68 -20.08
N ALA A 468 8.58 -1.24 -20.71
CA ALA A 468 8.44 0.11 -21.26
C ALA A 468 7.71 1.06 -20.29
N CYS A 469 8.22 2.30 -20.20
CA CYS A 469 7.39 3.47 -19.95
C CYS A 469 7.13 4.09 -21.32
N ALA A 470 5.91 3.93 -21.85
CA ALA A 470 5.57 4.51 -23.14
C ALA A 470 5.21 5.99 -22.97
N ASP A 471 6.07 6.90 -23.37
CA ASP A 471 5.67 8.30 -23.60
C ASP A 471 5.09 8.41 -25.01
N ILE A 472 3.76 8.56 -25.07
CA ILE A 472 3.04 8.62 -26.34
C ILE A 472 3.20 9.97 -27.03
N GLY A 473 3.56 11.03 -26.30
CA GLY A 473 3.89 12.35 -26.84
C GLY A 473 5.12 12.27 -27.74
N TYR A 474 6.23 11.72 -27.24
CA TYR A 474 7.45 11.52 -28.03
C TYR A 474 7.25 10.58 -29.21
N TRP A 475 6.46 9.52 -29.05
CA TRP A 475 6.11 8.65 -30.18
C TRP A 475 5.37 9.41 -31.27
N MET A 476 4.35 10.20 -30.92
CA MET A 476 3.61 10.99 -31.89
C MET A 476 4.47 12.04 -32.59
N ARG A 477 5.38 12.70 -31.86
CA ARG A 477 6.36 13.65 -32.42
C ARG A 477 7.36 12.96 -33.36
N SER A 478 7.68 11.69 -33.08
CA SER A 478 8.57 10.84 -33.89
C SER A 478 7.87 10.08 -35.02
N GLY A 479 6.57 10.32 -35.25
CA GLY A 479 5.81 9.65 -36.30
C GLY A 479 5.40 8.20 -35.98
N ILE A 480 5.57 7.76 -34.74
CA ILE A 480 5.13 6.45 -34.26
C ILE A 480 3.64 6.52 -33.88
N ASP A 481 2.87 5.49 -34.25
CA ASP A 481 1.47 5.35 -33.83
C ASP A 481 1.38 4.75 -32.42
N PRO A 482 0.85 5.48 -31.42
CA PRO A 482 0.74 4.97 -30.06
C PRO A 482 -0.07 3.68 -29.93
N ILE A 483 -1.12 3.51 -30.74
CA ILE A 483 -1.97 2.31 -30.69
C ILE A 483 -1.19 1.09 -31.17
N ALA A 484 -0.41 1.24 -32.24
CA ALA A 484 0.45 0.18 -32.75
C ALA A 484 1.58 -0.13 -31.77
N GLY A 485 2.16 0.90 -31.13
CA GLY A 485 3.19 0.75 -30.11
C GLY A 485 2.71 -0.05 -28.90
N VAL A 486 1.57 0.32 -28.32
CA VAL A 486 0.96 -0.40 -27.19
C VAL A 486 0.61 -1.85 -27.55
N ARG A 487 0.03 -2.09 -28.73
CA ARG A 487 -0.22 -3.46 -29.23
C ARG A 487 1.04 -4.30 -29.32
N LYS A 488 2.13 -3.68 -29.77
CA LYS A 488 3.41 -4.34 -29.95
C LYS A 488 4.08 -4.67 -28.62
N LEU A 489 4.01 -3.75 -27.65
CA LEU A 489 4.60 -3.96 -26.32
C LEU A 489 3.82 -5.00 -25.50
N GLY A 490 2.48 -4.98 -25.55
CA GLY A 490 1.64 -5.90 -24.77
C GLY A 490 2.01 -5.87 -23.28
N ASP A 491 2.30 -7.05 -22.71
CA ASP A 491 2.68 -7.22 -21.31
C ASP A 491 4.02 -6.54 -20.92
N ARG A 492 4.81 -6.09 -21.91
CA ARG A 492 6.00 -5.28 -21.64
C ARG A 492 5.68 -3.82 -21.34
N LEU A 493 4.44 -3.35 -21.53
CA LEU A 493 4.03 -2.02 -21.11
C LEU A 493 3.81 -1.99 -19.60
N ILE A 494 4.80 -1.50 -18.85
CA ILE A 494 4.75 -1.42 -17.38
C ILE A 494 3.99 -0.15 -16.96
N THR A 495 4.28 0.98 -17.59
CA THR A 495 3.59 2.25 -17.34
C THR A 495 3.49 3.08 -18.62
N ILE A 496 2.68 4.13 -18.62
CA ILE A 496 2.45 4.97 -19.79
C ILE A 496 2.35 6.45 -19.38
N GLN A 497 3.09 7.32 -20.06
CA GLN A 497 2.93 8.77 -20.00
C GLN A 497 2.02 9.19 -21.15
N MET A 498 0.85 9.69 -20.78
CA MET A 498 -0.28 9.98 -21.64
C MET A 498 -0.27 11.45 -22.04
N HIS A 499 -0.30 11.68 -23.34
CA HIS A 499 -0.41 12.98 -23.98
C HIS A 499 -1.51 12.94 -25.06
N ASP A 500 -2.03 14.10 -25.43
CA ASP A 500 -2.70 14.30 -26.71
C ASP A 500 -2.15 15.58 -27.34
N LEU A 501 -1.88 15.57 -28.64
CA LEU A 501 -1.16 16.67 -29.31
C LEU A 501 -2.07 17.35 -30.33
N HIS A 502 -1.94 18.67 -30.49
CA HIS A 502 -2.69 19.40 -31.53
C HIS A 502 -2.30 18.98 -32.96
N ALA A 503 -1.07 18.50 -33.16
CA ALA A 503 -0.54 18.08 -34.45
C ALA A 503 0.50 16.95 -34.28
N ARG A 504 0.76 16.22 -35.38
CA ARG A 504 1.85 15.23 -35.45
C ARG A 504 3.18 15.92 -35.72
N GLY A 505 4.28 15.23 -35.44
CA GLY A 505 5.63 15.72 -35.71
C GLY A 505 6.18 16.64 -34.61
N ALA A 506 7.40 17.12 -34.81
CA ALA A 506 8.18 17.82 -33.78
C ALA A 506 7.52 19.08 -33.19
N ALA A 507 6.63 19.74 -33.94
CA ALA A 507 5.93 20.95 -33.48
C ALA A 507 4.71 20.66 -32.57
N GLY A 508 4.31 19.39 -32.41
CA GLY A 508 3.16 19.01 -31.60
C GLY A 508 3.35 19.35 -30.11
N HIS A 509 2.50 20.23 -29.60
CA HIS A 509 2.34 20.50 -28.16
C HIS A 509 1.05 19.90 -27.63
N ASP A 510 1.00 19.73 -26.31
CA ASP A 510 -0.09 19.07 -25.61
C ASP A 510 -1.38 19.91 -25.66
N VAL A 511 -2.50 19.20 -25.76
CA VAL A 511 -3.88 19.70 -25.70
C VAL A 511 -4.72 18.74 -24.85
N PRO A 512 -5.88 19.18 -24.32
CA PRO A 512 -6.74 18.30 -23.54
C PRO A 512 -7.06 16.98 -24.26
N TRP A 513 -7.03 15.87 -23.51
CA TRP A 513 -7.22 14.55 -24.08
C TRP A 513 -8.55 14.40 -24.81
N GLY A 514 -8.50 13.86 -26.02
CA GLY A 514 -9.66 13.70 -26.90
C GLY A 514 -9.88 14.87 -27.86
N THR A 515 -9.10 15.95 -27.74
CA THR A 515 -9.17 17.12 -28.65
C THR A 515 -8.05 17.14 -29.69
N GLY A 516 -7.02 16.30 -29.51
CA GLY A 516 -5.86 16.26 -30.38
C GLY A 516 -5.89 15.15 -31.44
N VAL A 517 -4.75 14.99 -32.11
CA VAL A 517 -4.53 14.00 -33.18
C VAL A 517 -3.99 12.66 -32.66
N GLY A 518 -3.91 12.49 -31.34
CA GLY A 518 -3.40 11.29 -30.67
C GLY A 518 -4.37 10.13 -30.66
N ARG A 519 -5.67 10.39 -30.89
CA ARG A 519 -6.74 9.38 -30.87
C ARG A 519 -6.83 8.69 -29.49
N THR A 520 -6.73 9.47 -28.42
CA THR A 520 -6.63 9.00 -27.03
C THR A 520 -7.74 8.04 -26.62
N GLU A 521 -9.00 8.29 -27.02
CA GLU A 521 -10.10 7.37 -26.72
C GLU A 521 -9.85 5.98 -27.32
N ARG A 522 -9.44 5.94 -28.60
CA ARG A 522 -9.18 4.69 -29.31
C ARG A 522 -8.00 3.94 -28.68
N LEU A 523 -6.99 4.65 -28.20
CA LEU A 523 -5.87 4.06 -27.46
C LEU A 523 -6.34 3.41 -26.17
N LEU A 524 -7.10 4.12 -25.33
CA LEU A 524 -7.59 3.61 -24.05
C LEU A 524 -8.54 2.42 -24.23
N ARG A 525 -9.43 2.46 -25.24
CA ARG A 525 -10.28 1.31 -25.60
C ARG A 525 -9.46 0.11 -26.07
N GLU A 526 -8.37 0.35 -26.80
CA GLU A 526 -7.47 -0.73 -27.22
C GLU A 526 -6.73 -1.34 -26.02
N MET A 527 -6.25 -0.51 -25.08
CA MET A 527 -5.64 -0.98 -23.83
C MET A 527 -6.62 -1.83 -23.01
N HIS A 528 -7.88 -1.39 -22.90
CA HIS A 528 -8.93 -2.17 -22.27
C HIS A 528 -9.15 -3.52 -22.97
N ARG A 529 -9.24 -3.52 -24.31
CA ARG A 529 -9.40 -4.74 -25.12
C ARG A 529 -8.24 -5.74 -24.90
N LEU A 530 -7.03 -5.22 -24.76
CA LEU A 530 -5.82 -5.99 -24.48
C LEU A 530 -5.65 -6.35 -23.00
N LYS A 531 -6.54 -5.88 -22.12
CA LYS A 531 -6.47 -6.04 -20.65
C LYS A 531 -5.16 -5.50 -20.05
N ILE A 532 -4.58 -4.47 -20.66
CA ILE A 532 -3.37 -3.84 -20.16
C ILE A 532 -3.74 -2.94 -18.97
N GLN A 533 -3.07 -3.18 -17.85
CA GLN A 533 -3.24 -2.45 -16.59
C GLN A 533 -1.88 -1.92 -16.16
N PRO A 534 -1.45 -0.75 -16.68
CA PRO A 534 -0.17 -0.17 -16.30
C PRO A 534 -0.11 0.13 -14.79
N THR A 535 1.09 0.31 -14.25
CA THR A 535 1.28 0.85 -12.90
C THR A 535 0.47 2.13 -12.73
N MET A 536 0.54 3.02 -13.72
CA MET A 536 -0.24 4.24 -13.78
C MET A 536 -0.52 4.63 -15.23
N PHE A 537 -1.71 5.16 -15.49
CA PHE A 537 -1.94 6.06 -16.61
C PHE A 537 -1.45 7.43 -16.16
N GLY A 538 -0.19 7.73 -16.47
CA GLY A 538 0.47 8.96 -16.05
C GLY A 538 0.02 10.13 -16.91
N LEU A 539 -0.70 11.08 -16.32
CA LEU A 539 -1.06 12.32 -16.98
C LEU A 539 0.15 13.24 -16.98
N GLU A 540 0.79 13.36 -18.15
CA GLU A 540 1.80 14.39 -18.39
C GLU A 540 1.26 15.44 -19.35
N TYR A 541 1.18 16.68 -18.88
CA TYR A 541 0.73 17.82 -19.68
C TYR A 541 1.84 18.86 -19.82
N SER A 542 2.58 18.75 -20.92
CA SER A 542 3.80 19.50 -21.24
C SER A 542 3.52 20.77 -22.06
N HIS A 543 2.50 21.54 -21.64
CA HIS A 543 2.15 22.83 -22.22
C HIS A 543 1.51 23.75 -21.16
N ASN A 544 1.65 25.07 -21.32
CA ASN A 544 1.06 26.07 -20.41
C ASN A 544 1.42 25.84 -18.92
N PHE A 545 2.65 25.45 -18.61
CA PHE A 545 3.05 24.87 -17.31
C PHE A 545 2.61 25.64 -16.04
N GLU A 546 2.55 26.97 -16.08
CA GLU A 546 2.16 27.77 -14.91
C GLU A 546 0.64 27.85 -14.72
N GLN A 547 -0.15 27.57 -15.76
CA GLN A 547 -1.60 27.76 -15.79
C GLN A 547 -2.35 26.55 -16.36
N SER A 548 -1.72 25.39 -16.49
CA SER A 548 -2.26 24.19 -17.15
C SER A 548 -3.35 23.43 -16.37
N LEU A 549 -3.64 23.84 -15.14
CA LEU A 549 -4.58 23.13 -14.26
C LEU A 549 -5.98 22.93 -14.89
N PRO A 550 -6.59 23.93 -15.57
CA PRO A 550 -7.87 23.75 -16.26
C PRO A 550 -7.83 22.71 -17.38
N GLU A 551 -6.74 22.65 -18.16
CA GLU A 551 -6.56 21.67 -19.23
C GLU A 551 -6.31 20.27 -18.67
N VAL A 552 -5.53 20.16 -17.59
CA VAL A 552 -5.33 18.91 -16.85
C VAL A 552 -6.66 18.39 -16.30
N ALA A 553 -7.53 19.27 -15.77
CA ALA A 553 -8.86 18.88 -15.31
C ALA A 553 -9.73 18.30 -16.44
N GLN A 554 -9.68 18.87 -17.65
CA GLN A 554 -10.39 18.33 -18.82
C GLN A 554 -9.90 16.92 -19.19
N CYS A 555 -8.59 16.65 -19.09
CA CYS A 555 -8.04 15.30 -19.30
C CYS A 555 -8.59 14.29 -18.27
N VAL A 556 -8.70 14.70 -17.00
CA VAL A 556 -9.28 13.88 -15.93
C VAL A 556 -10.75 13.59 -16.18
N GLU A 557 -11.54 14.59 -16.58
CA GLU A 557 -12.95 14.44 -16.93
C GLU A 557 -13.14 13.48 -18.11
N PHE A 558 -12.31 13.61 -19.15
CA PHE A 558 -12.30 12.71 -20.30
C PHE A 558 -12.05 11.24 -19.87
N PHE A 559 -11.02 11.00 -19.05
CA PHE A 559 -10.69 9.65 -18.58
C PHE A 559 -11.78 9.07 -17.66
N ASN A 560 -12.35 9.90 -16.79
CA ASN A 560 -13.46 9.53 -15.91
C ASN A 560 -14.70 9.09 -16.70
N LYS A 561 -15.08 9.87 -17.72
CA LYS A 561 -16.21 9.53 -18.59
C LYS A 561 -15.99 8.21 -19.31
N LEU A 562 -14.82 8.00 -19.90
CA LEU A 562 -14.51 6.76 -20.61
C LEU A 562 -14.47 5.55 -19.66
N SER A 563 -13.94 5.72 -18.44
CA SER A 563 -13.92 4.67 -17.42
C SER A 563 -15.34 4.23 -17.05
N LEU A 564 -16.27 5.18 -16.86
CA LEU A 564 -17.68 4.91 -16.60
C LEU A 564 -18.36 4.15 -17.75
N GLU A 565 -18.00 4.45 -19.00
CA GLU A 565 -18.53 3.75 -20.17
C GLU A 565 -18.03 2.31 -20.26
N LEU A 566 -16.73 2.09 -20.02
CA LEU A 566 -16.08 0.78 -20.14
C LEU A 566 -16.36 -0.16 -18.96
N ALA A 567 -16.70 0.39 -17.80
CA ALA A 567 -16.99 -0.41 -16.60
C ALA A 567 -18.44 -0.92 -16.52
N LYS A 568 -19.32 -0.51 -17.44
CA LYS A 568 -20.67 -1.08 -17.60
C LYS A 568 -20.54 -2.50 -18.11
#